data_AF-A0A5K3F555-F1
#
_entry.id   AF-A0A5K3F555-F1
#
_cell.length_a   1.000
_cell.length_b   1.000
_cell.length_c   1.000
_cell.angle_alpha   90.00
_cell.angle_beta   90.00
_cell.angle_gamma   90.00
#
_symmetry.space_group_name_H-M   'P 1'
#
loop_
_entity.id
_entity.type
_entity.pdbx_description
1 polymer ?
#
loop_
_entity_poly.entity_id
_entity_poly.type
_entity_poly.pdbx_seq_one_letter_code
_entity_poly.pdbx_strand_id
1 'polypeptide(L)'
;MVIPSDDAIIKRRLLLEGESGLDDKRLALLLKDFLKWSSEDDSSDISAGAYQSMVEKIVQCENAMEQALLIQIMNIEQSNRYTKLLEDIDKSIEETRSQIDEYRECLKEARVIRKNRQEYHNLAKIVQEYPNRQETLQKINKMKRELSDLENINKKCDEKINLRKKQFHLFLVALHDLKKIVDQDGLLIDSSDHVTADLEETMDVS
;
A
#
# COMPACT_ATOMS: atom_id res chain seq x y z
N MET A 1 44.39 -23.95 -36.16
CA MET A 1 44.25 -25.38 -35.87
C MET A 1 44.72 -25.58 -34.44
N VAL A 2 43.80 -25.51 -33.47
CA VAL A 2 44.15 -25.57 -32.04
C VAL A 2 44.42 -27.02 -31.71
N ILE A 3 45.67 -27.35 -31.39
CA ILE A 3 46.04 -28.68 -30.91
C ILE A 3 45.26 -28.88 -29.60
N PRO A 4 44.36 -29.87 -29.51
CA PRO A 4 43.62 -30.11 -28.28
C PRO A 4 44.63 -30.41 -27.17
N SER A 5 44.52 -29.69 -26.04
CA SER A 5 45.31 -29.93 -24.84
C SER A 5 45.32 -31.42 -24.51
N ASP A 6 46.44 -31.96 -24.03
CA ASP A 6 46.58 -33.38 -23.70
C ASP A 6 45.45 -33.87 -22.78
N ASP A 7 44.95 -33.01 -21.88
CA ASP A 7 43.77 -33.30 -21.04
C ASP A 7 42.48 -33.56 -21.84
N ALA A 8 42.27 -32.85 -22.94
CA ALA A 8 41.11 -33.07 -23.81
C ALA A 8 41.25 -34.37 -24.60
N ILE A 9 42.47 -34.75 -24.97
CA ILE A 9 42.78 -36.04 -25.61
C ILE A 9 42.60 -37.18 -24.61
N ILE A 10 43.11 -37.04 -23.39
CA ILE A 10 42.99 -38.03 -22.31
C ILE A 10 41.52 -38.20 -21.91
N LYS A 11 40.78 -37.11 -21.73
CA LYS A 11 39.35 -37.16 -21.40
C LYS A 11 38.52 -37.79 -22.52
N ARG A 12 38.84 -37.48 -23.78
CA ARG A 12 38.19 -38.10 -24.94
C ARG A 12 38.51 -39.59 -25.05
N ARG A 13 39.76 -39.98 -24.78
CA ARG A 13 40.20 -41.38 -24.74
C ARG A 13 39.50 -42.15 -23.62
N LEU A 14 39.45 -41.58 -22.42
CA LEU A 14 38.79 -42.18 -21.27
C LEU A 14 37.27 -42.35 -21.49
N LEU A 15 36.63 -41.38 -22.15
CA LEU A 15 35.20 -41.43 -22.46
C LEU A 15 34.83 -42.34 -23.63
N LEU A 16 35.72 -42.52 -24.61
CA LEU A 16 35.49 -43.40 -25.78
C LEU A 16 35.97 -44.83 -25.56
N GLU A 17 37.16 -45.01 -24.99
CA GLU A 17 37.76 -46.34 -24.76
C GLU A 17 37.37 -46.93 -23.41
N GLY A 18 37.00 -46.12 -22.40
CA GLY A 18 36.55 -46.61 -21.08
C GLY A 18 37.34 -47.81 -20.53
N GLU A 19 36.69 -48.67 -19.75
CA GLU A 19 37.17 -50.03 -19.48
C GLU A 19 37.08 -50.95 -20.73
N SER A 20 36.41 -50.51 -21.79
CA SER A 20 36.19 -51.30 -23.03
C SER A 20 37.49 -51.71 -23.73
N GLY A 21 38.59 -50.96 -23.55
CA GLY A 21 39.91 -51.33 -24.05
C GLY A 21 40.59 -52.49 -23.32
N LEU A 22 40.08 -52.88 -22.14
CA LEU A 22 40.53 -54.08 -21.41
C LEU A 22 39.84 -55.34 -21.94
N ASP A 23 38.58 -55.24 -22.35
CA ASP A 23 37.82 -56.39 -22.85
C ASP A 23 38.30 -56.87 -24.22
N ASP A 24 38.69 -55.95 -25.11
CA ASP A 24 39.30 -56.31 -26.40
C ASP A 24 40.64 -57.05 -26.20
N LYS A 25 41.42 -56.66 -25.19
CA LYS A 25 42.65 -57.37 -24.81
C LYS A 25 42.37 -58.73 -24.19
N ARG A 26 41.31 -58.86 -23.36
CA ARG A 26 40.88 -60.14 -22.78
C ARG A 26 40.45 -61.12 -23.87
N LEU A 27 39.66 -60.66 -24.84
CA LEU A 27 39.23 -61.45 -26.00
C LEU A 27 40.40 -61.83 -26.90
N ALA A 28 41.34 -60.91 -27.16
CA ALA A 28 42.55 -61.21 -27.93
C ALA A 28 43.45 -62.25 -27.24
N LEU A 29 43.56 -62.21 -25.91
CA LEU A 29 44.30 -63.22 -25.14
C LEU A 29 43.60 -64.58 -25.15
N LEU A 30 42.27 -64.60 -24.95
CA LEU A 30 41.46 -65.82 -25.06
C LEU A 30 41.63 -66.47 -26.44
N LEU A 31 41.58 -65.68 -27.52
CA LEU A 31 41.79 -66.14 -28.89
C LEU A 31 43.19 -66.75 -29.08
N LYS A 32 44.23 -66.09 -28.54
CA LYS A 32 45.61 -66.58 -28.60
C LYS A 32 45.78 -67.90 -27.86
N ASP A 33 45.16 -68.03 -26.69
CA ASP A 33 45.22 -69.24 -25.87
C ASP A 33 44.44 -70.39 -26.52
N PHE A 34 43.30 -70.11 -27.15
CA PHE A 34 42.54 -71.07 -27.95
C PHE A 34 43.35 -71.59 -29.15
N LEU A 35 43.98 -70.69 -29.92
CA LEU A 35 44.81 -71.07 -31.06
C LEU A 35 46.00 -71.94 -30.64
N LYS A 36 46.62 -71.61 -29.50
CA LYS A 36 47.73 -72.37 -28.94
C LYS A 36 47.29 -73.76 -28.49
N TRP A 37 46.17 -73.86 -27.76
CA TRP A 37 45.58 -75.14 -27.37
C TRP A 37 45.20 -76.00 -28.58
N SER A 38 44.69 -75.38 -29.66
CA SER A 38 44.33 -76.11 -30.90
C SER A 38 45.55 -76.62 -31.70
N SER A 39 46.75 -76.11 -31.42
CA SER A 39 47.99 -76.45 -32.12
C SER A 39 48.89 -77.43 -31.35
N GLU A 40 48.54 -77.76 -30.10
CA GLU A 40 49.30 -78.69 -29.26
C GLU A 40 48.82 -80.15 -29.53
N ASP A 41 49.74 -81.06 -29.88
CA ASP A 41 49.45 -82.49 -30.03
C ASP A 41 49.05 -83.11 -28.68
N ASP A 42 48.03 -83.98 -28.68
CA ASP A 42 47.34 -84.56 -27.52
C ASP A 42 48.29 -85.14 -26.44
N SER A 43 48.71 -84.29 -25.49
CA SER A 43 49.20 -84.72 -24.18
C SER A 43 48.11 -84.44 -23.13
N SER A 44 47.60 -85.54 -22.56
CA SER A 44 46.37 -85.58 -21.76
C SER A 44 46.29 -84.55 -20.62
N ASP A 45 47.39 -84.32 -19.88
CA ASP A 45 47.34 -83.50 -18.66
C ASP A 45 47.56 -82.00 -18.89
N ILE A 46 48.31 -81.61 -19.93
CA ILE A 46 48.54 -80.20 -20.27
C ILE A 46 47.32 -79.61 -20.98
N SER A 47 46.68 -80.41 -21.84
CA SER A 47 45.47 -80.04 -22.56
C SER A 47 44.27 -79.76 -21.62
N ALA A 48 44.11 -80.52 -20.54
CA ALA A 48 43.04 -80.32 -19.56
C ALA A 48 43.18 -79.01 -18.75
N GLY A 49 44.40 -78.66 -18.32
CA GLY A 49 44.66 -77.41 -17.61
C GLY A 49 44.50 -76.16 -18.49
N ALA A 50 44.91 -76.25 -19.76
CA ALA A 50 44.70 -75.20 -20.74
C ALA A 50 43.21 -74.97 -21.04
N TYR A 51 42.42 -76.04 -21.15
CA TYR A 51 40.97 -75.97 -21.31
C TYR A 51 40.29 -75.30 -20.10
N GLN A 52 40.66 -75.68 -18.87
CA GLN A 52 40.10 -75.06 -17.66
C GLN A 52 40.43 -73.56 -17.57
N SER A 53 41.67 -73.16 -17.90
CA SER A 53 42.07 -71.75 -17.92
C SER A 53 41.30 -70.95 -18.98
N MET A 54 40.99 -71.57 -20.12
CA MET A 54 40.16 -70.96 -21.17
C MET A 54 38.72 -70.75 -20.71
N VAL A 55 38.12 -71.73 -20.04
CA VAL A 55 36.77 -71.61 -19.45
C VAL A 55 36.73 -70.49 -18.41
N GLU A 56 37.72 -70.38 -17.54
CA GLU A 56 37.80 -69.30 -16.54
C GLU A 56 37.85 -67.91 -17.20
N LYS A 57 38.60 -67.77 -18.31
CA LYS A 57 38.66 -66.52 -19.07
C LYS A 57 37.35 -66.18 -19.76
N ILE A 58 36.62 -67.18 -20.27
CA ILE A 58 35.26 -66.99 -20.83
C ILE A 58 34.33 -66.44 -19.76
N VAL A 59 34.31 -67.06 -18.57
CA VAL A 59 33.48 -66.61 -17.44
C VAL A 59 33.82 -65.17 -17.02
N GLN A 60 35.10 -64.80 -17.02
CA GLN A 60 35.52 -63.42 -16.75
C GLN A 60 35.00 -62.43 -17.80
N CYS A 61 34.98 -62.81 -19.09
CA CYS A 61 34.42 -61.98 -20.16
C CYS A 61 32.90 -61.84 -20.03
N GLU A 62 32.20 -62.92 -19.72
CA GLU A 62 30.74 -62.91 -19.50
C GLU A 62 30.36 -62.00 -18.33
N ASN A 63 31.07 -62.11 -17.19
CA ASN A 63 30.84 -61.26 -16.02
C ASN A 63 31.14 -59.78 -16.33
N ALA A 64 32.21 -59.48 -17.08
CA ALA A 64 32.51 -58.11 -17.49
C ALA A 64 31.39 -57.52 -18.38
N MET A 65 30.84 -58.31 -19.30
CA MET A 65 29.73 -57.90 -20.15
C MET A 65 28.45 -57.66 -19.33
N GLU A 66 28.14 -58.52 -18.37
CA GLU A 66 26.98 -58.36 -17.48
C GLU A 66 27.11 -57.10 -16.61
N GLN A 67 28.30 -56.84 -16.06
CA GLN A 67 28.60 -55.61 -15.31
C GLN A 67 28.41 -54.37 -16.18
N ALA A 68 28.90 -54.37 -17.41
CA ALA A 68 28.72 -53.26 -18.34
C ALA A 68 27.24 -52.98 -18.63
N LEU A 69 26.43 -54.03 -18.81
CA LEU A 69 24.98 -53.89 -19.00
C LEU A 69 24.30 -53.29 -17.77
N LEU A 70 24.65 -53.76 -16.57
CA LEU A 70 24.09 -53.23 -15.32
C LEU A 70 24.44 -51.75 -15.11
N ILE A 71 25.70 -51.37 -15.39
CA ILE A 71 26.15 -49.98 -15.34
C ILE A 71 25.37 -49.13 -16.35
N GLN A 72 25.15 -49.64 -17.57
CA GLN A 72 24.36 -48.93 -18.58
C GLN A 72 22.93 -48.68 -18.09
N ILE A 73 22.26 -49.70 -17.54
CA ILE A 73 20.90 -49.58 -16.98
C ILE A 73 20.89 -48.54 -15.85
N MET A 74 21.84 -48.65 -14.91
CA MET A 74 21.99 -47.70 -13.81
C MET A 74 22.18 -46.26 -14.31
N ASN A 75 23.02 -46.05 -15.34
CA ASN A 75 23.27 -44.73 -15.90
C ASN A 75 22.02 -44.13 -16.56
N ILE A 76 21.21 -44.94 -17.25
CA ILE A 76 19.93 -44.52 -17.83
C ILE A 76 18.97 -44.09 -16.70
N GLU A 77 18.86 -44.90 -15.65
CA GLU A 77 18.02 -44.56 -14.50
C GLU A 77 18.48 -43.29 -13.78
N GLN A 78 19.79 -43.14 -13.56
CA GLN A 78 20.37 -41.94 -12.97
C GLN A 78 20.09 -40.71 -13.83
N SER A 79 20.27 -40.82 -15.15
CA SER A 79 19.95 -39.72 -16.07
C SER A 79 18.49 -39.32 -15.95
N ASN A 80 17.56 -40.27 -15.91
CA ASN A 80 16.13 -39.99 -15.74
C ASN A 80 15.82 -39.32 -14.39
N ARG A 81 16.51 -39.73 -13.31
CA ARG A 81 16.36 -39.09 -11.99
C ARG A 81 16.87 -37.66 -12.01
N TYR A 82 17.98 -37.38 -12.66
CA TYR A 82 18.49 -36.02 -12.80
C TYR A 82 17.57 -35.14 -13.64
N THR A 83 16.98 -35.66 -14.71
CA THR A 83 15.96 -34.93 -15.49
C THR A 83 14.77 -34.55 -14.62
N LYS A 84 14.22 -35.49 -13.84
CA LYS A 84 13.11 -35.19 -12.91
C LYS A 84 13.48 -34.16 -11.85
N LEU A 85 14.68 -34.28 -11.28
CA LEU A 85 15.18 -33.32 -10.29
C LEU A 85 15.29 -31.91 -10.89
N LEU A 86 15.75 -31.79 -12.14
CA LEU A 86 15.80 -30.51 -12.84
C LEU A 86 14.39 -29.93 -13.04
N GLU A 87 13.42 -30.73 -13.49
CA GLU A 87 12.04 -30.28 -13.63
C GLU A 87 11.43 -29.80 -12.31
N ASP A 88 11.73 -30.48 -11.20
CA ASP A 88 11.23 -30.09 -9.88
C ASP A 88 11.89 -28.80 -9.37
N ILE A 89 13.19 -28.62 -9.64
CA ILE A 89 13.89 -27.36 -9.36
C ILE A 89 13.30 -26.22 -10.19
N ASP A 90 13.05 -26.44 -11.48
CA ASP A 90 12.47 -25.42 -12.36
C ASP A 90 11.07 -25.00 -11.89
N LYS A 91 10.23 -25.96 -11.49
CA LYS A 91 8.92 -25.68 -10.87
C LYS A 91 9.07 -24.85 -9.59
N SER A 92 9.97 -25.23 -8.69
CA SER A 92 10.21 -24.51 -7.44
C SER A 92 10.70 -23.08 -7.69
N ILE A 93 11.55 -22.88 -8.70
CA ILE A 93 12.00 -21.55 -9.13
C ILE A 93 10.82 -20.71 -9.62
N GLU A 94 9.94 -21.28 -10.44
CA GLU A 94 8.79 -20.58 -10.98
C GLU A 94 7.75 -20.22 -9.89
N GLU A 95 7.49 -21.14 -8.95
CA GLU A 95 6.67 -20.88 -7.76
C GLU A 95 7.24 -19.74 -6.92
N THR A 96 8.55 -19.76 -6.67
CA THR A 96 9.23 -18.71 -5.89
C THR A 96 9.16 -17.36 -6.63
N ARG A 97 9.31 -17.34 -7.95
CA ARG A 97 9.14 -16.12 -8.77
C ARG A 97 7.73 -15.57 -8.65
N SER A 98 6.72 -16.43 -8.76
CA SER A 98 5.32 -16.03 -8.58
C SER A 98 5.07 -15.43 -7.19
N GLN A 99 5.61 -16.03 -6.13
CA GLN A 99 5.50 -15.50 -4.77
C GLN A 99 6.19 -14.14 -4.62
N ILE A 100 7.35 -13.94 -5.24
CA ILE A 100 8.05 -12.64 -5.23
C ILE A 100 7.18 -11.56 -5.87
N ASP A 101 6.52 -11.86 -6.98
CA ASP A 101 5.67 -10.89 -7.66
C ASP A 101 4.39 -10.59 -6.86
N GLU A 102 3.79 -11.58 -6.21
CA GLU A 102 2.69 -11.37 -5.25
C GLU A 102 3.14 -10.46 -4.09
N TYR A 103 4.28 -10.75 -3.46
CA TYR A 103 4.80 -9.91 -2.38
C TYR A 103 5.15 -8.49 -2.84
N ARG A 104 5.57 -8.30 -4.10
CA ARG A 104 5.78 -6.97 -4.68
C ARG A 104 4.47 -6.20 -4.79
N GLU A 105 3.38 -6.84 -5.19
CA GLU A 105 2.06 -6.20 -5.24
C GLU A 105 1.56 -5.85 -3.84
N CYS A 106 1.60 -6.80 -2.90
CA CYS A 106 1.26 -6.53 -1.49
C CYS A 106 2.09 -5.37 -0.91
N LEU A 107 3.39 -5.29 -1.26
CA LEU A 107 4.25 -4.19 -0.81
C LEU A 107 3.83 -2.84 -1.41
N LYS A 108 3.41 -2.79 -2.68
CA LYS A 108 2.88 -1.57 -3.31
C LYS A 108 1.62 -1.10 -2.57
N GLU A 109 0.69 -2.01 -2.29
CA GLU A 109 -0.54 -1.71 -1.55
C GLU A 109 -0.24 -1.21 -0.13
N ALA A 110 0.63 -1.92 0.60
CA ALA A 110 1.04 -1.53 1.95
C ALA A 110 1.68 -0.13 1.99
N ARG A 111 2.46 0.25 0.96
CA ARG A 111 3.02 1.60 0.83
C ARG A 111 1.94 2.66 0.64
N VAL A 112 0.93 2.39 -0.19
CA VAL A 112 -0.21 3.30 -0.39
C VAL A 112 -0.98 3.48 0.91
N ILE A 113 -1.30 2.38 1.61
CA ILE A 113 -2.00 2.43 2.91
C ILE A 113 -1.19 3.24 3.92
N ARG A 114 0.14 3.04 3.99
CA ARG A 114 1.01 3.81 4.88
C ARG A 114 0.99 5.30 4.56
N LYS A 115 1.07 5.67 3.28
CA LYS A 115 1.01 7.06 2.84
C LYS A 115 -0.33 7.69 3.22
N ASN A 116 -1.44 7.02 2.91
CA ASN A 116 -2.79 7.48 3.25
C ASN A 116 -2.93 7.66 4.76
N ARG A 117 -2.45 6.70 5.57
CA ARG A 117 -2.47 6.79 7.04
C ARG A 117 -1.69 8.00 7.55
N GLN A 118 -0.55 8.32 6.95
CA GLN A 118 0.23 9.51 7.30
C GLN A 118 -0.52 10.80 6.95
N GLU A 119 -1.15 10.86 5.77
CA GLU A 119 -1.97 12.01 5.36
C GLU A 119 -3.16 12.21 6.31
N TYR A 120 -3.86 11.14 6.67
CA TYR A 120 -4.94 11.20 7.66
C TYR A 120 -4.45 11.65 9.03
N HIS A 121 -3.28 11.17 9.48
CA HIS A 121 -2.72 11.59 10.76
C HIS A 121 -2.34 13.08 10.75
N ASN A 122 -1.73 13.56 9.67
CA ASN A 122 -1.39 14.97 9.50
C ASN A 122 -2.66 15.84 9.47
N LEU A 123 -3.70 15.44 8.74
CA LEU A 123 -4.96 16.16 8.68
C LEU A 123 -5.66 16.17 10.04
N ALA A 124 -5.67 15.04 10.77
CA ALA A 124 -6.23 14.94 12.10
C ALA A 124 -5.53 15.89 13.09
N LYS A 125 -4.19 16.01 12.99
CA LYS A 125 -3.42 16.97 13.79
C LYS A 125 -3.85 18.41 13.53
N ILE A 126 -4.00 18.80 12.25
CA ILE A 126 -4.49 20.13 11.87
C ILE A 126 -5.92 20.35 12.39
N VAL A 127 -6.82 19.37 12.25
CA VAL A 127 -8.20 19.47 12.75
C VAL A 127 -8.25 19.65 14.26
N GLN A 128 -7.33 19.02 15.00
CA GLN A 128 -7.26 19.13 16.47
C GLN A 128 -6.83 20.53 16.95
N GLU A 129 -6.18 21.35 16.11
CA GLU A 129 -5.88 22.75 16.43
C GLU A 129 -7.15 23.61 16.50
N TYR A 130 -8.23 23.18 15.83
CA TYR A 130 -9.50 23.89 15.85
C TYR A 130 -10.39 23.41 17.01
N PRO A 131 -11.20 24.31 17.61
CA PRO A 131 -12.10 23.96 18.69
C PRO A 131 -13.16 22.96 18.23
N ASN A 132 -13.65 22.16 19.17
CA ASN A 132 -14.67 21.15 18.87
C ASN A 132 -15.89 21.80 18.21
N ARG A 133 -16.37 21.18 17.13
CA ARG A 133 -17.53 21.63 16.35
C ARG A 133 -18.75 21.83 17.23
N GLN A 134 -18.97 20.93 18.20
CA GLN A 134 -20.14 20.98 19.08
C GLN A 134 -20.12 22.22 19.99
N GLU A 135 -18.96 22.54 20.56
CA GLU A 135 -18.78 23.75 21.39
C GLU A 135 -18.96 25.03 20.57
N THR A 136 -18.40 25.05 19.35
CA THR A 136 -18.55 26.19 18.43
C THR A 136 -20.02 26.39 18.04
N LEU A 137 -20.76 25.31 17.76
CA LEU A 137 -22.20 25.38 17.48
C LEU A 137 -23.00 25.88 18.69
N GLN A 138 -22.66 25.46 19.90
CA GLN A 138 -23.31 25.96 21.12
C GLN A 138 -23.09 27.47 21.29
N LYS A 139 -21.85 27.96 21.10
CA LYS A 139 -21.54 29.40 21.14
C LYS A 139 -22.31 30.18 20.08
N ILE A 140 -22.40 29.66 18.85
CA ILE A 140 -23.20 30.26 17.77
C ILE A 140 -24.68 30.34 18.17
N ASN A 141 -25.25 29.27 18.70
CA ASN A 141 -26.65 29.24 19.11
C ASN A 141 -26.94 30.15 20.32
N LYS A 142 -25.96 30.35 21.21
CA LYS A 142 -26.06 31.33 22.29
C LYS A 142 -26.05 32.76 21.75
N MET A 143 -25.06 33.10 20.91
CA MET A 143 -24.97 34.42 20.29
C MET A 143 -26.20 34.75 19.42
N LYS A 144 -26.75 33.77 18.69
CA LYS A 144 -27.99 33.97 17.92
C LYS A 144 -29.20 34.31 18.81
N ARG A 145 -29.31 33.67 19.98
CA ARG A 145 -30.38 33.98 20.94
C ARG A 145 -30.21 35.39 21.51
N GLU A 146 -29.01 35.72 21.95
CA GLU A 146 -28.70 37.06 22.46
C GLU A 146 -28.99 38.14 21.41
N LEU A 147 -28.62 37.91 20.15
CA LEU A 147 -28.91 38.84 19.05
C LEU A 147 -30.43 39.02 18.83
N SER A 148 -31.19 37.92 18.83
CA SER A 148 -32.65 37.96 18.72
C SER A 148 -33.29 38.70 19.90
N ASP A 149 -32.76 38.52 21.12
CA ASP A 149 -33.25 39.20 22.31
C ASP A 149 -32.98 40.71 22.25
N LEU A 150 -31.76 41.10 21.82
CA LEU A 150 -31.38 42.49 21.58
C LEU A 150 -32.25 43.14 20.50
N GLU A 151 -32.52 42.46 19.39
CA GLU A 151 -33.43 42.95 18.35
C GLU A 151 -34.85 43.17 18.90
N ASN A 152 -35.35 42.24 19.73
CA ASN A 152 -36.65 42.37 20.36
C ASN A 152 -36.71 43.54 21.35
N ILE A 153 -35.64 43.76 22.13
CA ILE A 153 -35.54 44.90 23.03
C ILE A 153 -35.50 46.21 22.25
N ASN A 154 -34.73 46.25 21.15
CA ASN A 154 -34.64 47.42 20.29
C ASN A 154 -36.00 47.79 19.70
N LYS A 155 -36.73 46.81 19.15
CA LYS A 155 -38.12 46.98 18.67
C LYS A 155 -39.04 47.52 19.76
N LYS A 156 -38.99 46.97 20.98
CA LYS A 156 -39.79 47.46 22.11
C LYS A 156 -39.42 48.90 22.50
N CYS A 157 -38.14 49.27 22.39
CA CYS A 157 -37.67 50.62 22.67
C CYS A 157 -38.20 51.61 21.61
N ASP A 158 -38.11 51.23 20.33
CA ASP A 158 -38.65 51.99 19.21
C ASP A 158 -40.17 52.20 19.33
N GLU A 159 -40.91 51.16 19.72
CA GLU A 159 -42.34 51.24 20.01
C GLU A 159 -42.65 52.24 21.14
N LYS A 160 -41.88 52.20 22.24
CA LYS A 160 -42.02 53.15 23.35
C LYS A 160 -41.70 54.59 22.93
N ILE A 161 -40.66 54.79 22.13
CA ILE A 161 -40.30 56.11 21.59
C ILE A 161 -41.44 56.62 20.70
N ASN A 162 -41.97 55.78 19.81
CA ASN A 162 -43.09 56.14 18.95
C ASN A 162 -44.36 56.47 19.73
N LEU A 163 -44.66 55.73 20.80
CA LEU A 163 -45.78 56.04 21.70
C LEU A 163 -45.59 57.40 22.38
N ARG A 164 -44.39 57.68 22.92
CA ARG A 164 -44.08 58.99 23.53
C ARG A 164 -44.16 60.13 22.52
N LYS A 165 -43.68 59.94 21.29
CA LYS A 165 -43.83 60.91 20.20
C LYS A 165 -45.31 61.21 19.92
N LYS A 166 -46.16 60.19 19.87
CA LYS A 166 -47.62 60.35 19.69
C LYS A 166 -48.26 61.08 20.87
N GLN A 167 -47.92 60.70 22.11
CA GLN A 167 -48.42 61.37 23.32
C GLN A 167 -47.99 62.85 23.38
N PHE A 168 -46.73 63.14 23.06
CA PHE A 168 -46.21 64.50 23.01
C PHE A 168 -46.88 65.33 21.92
N HIS A 169 -47.14 64.72 20.75
CA HIS A 169 -47.90 65.39 19.68
C HIS A 169 -49.33 65.71 20.12
N LEU A 170 -50.03 64.77 20.77
CA LEU A 170 -51.37 65.03 21.33
C LEU A 170 -51.34 66.16 22.37
N PHE A 171 -50.34 66.17 23.25
CA PHE A 171 -50.15 67.23 24.23
C PHE A 171 -49.91 68.59 23.56
N LEU A 172 -49.08 68.65 22.51
CA LEU A 172 -48.86 69.88 21.73
C LEU A 172 -50.15 70.39 21.08
N VAL A 173 -50.99 69.50 20.53
CA VAL A 173 -52.28 69.87 19.95
C VAL A 173 -53.21 70.42 21.04
N ALA A 174 -53.33 69.74 22.18
CA ALA A 174 -54.15 70.24 23.30
C ALA A 174 -53.66 71.59 23.84
N LEU A 175 -52.34 71.81 23.91
CA LEU A 175 -51.74 73.08 24.32
C LEU A 175 -52.04 74.19 23.30
N HIS A 176 -51.96 73.87 22.00
CA HIS A 176 -52.36 74.78 20.94
C HIS A 176 -53.85 75.13 21.00
N ASP A 177 -54.72 74.15 21.28
CA ASP A 177 -56.15 74.36 21.44
C ASP A 177 -56.48 75.19 22.68
N LEU A 178 -55.82 74.93 23.82
CA LEU A 178 -55.94 75.77 25.02
C LEU A 178 -55.45 77.18 24.76
N LYS A 179 -54.31 77.35 24.06
CA LYS A 179 -53.84 78.67 23.65
C LYS A 179 -54.88 79.38 22.79
N LYS A 180 -55.49 78.67 21.84
CA LYS A 180 -56.56 79.21 21.00
C LYS A 180 -57.81 79.60 21.80
N ILE A 181 -58.17 78.86 22.85
CA ILE A 181 -59.27 79.21 23.76
C ILE A 181 -58.90 80.43 24.61
N VAL A 182 -57.69 80.51 25.16
CA VAL A 182 -57.20 81.68 25.91
C VAL A 182 -57.17 82.92 25.01
N ASP A 183 -56.71 82.78 23.77
CA ASP A 183 -56.71 83.85 22.77
C ASP A 183 -58.16 84.26 22.37
N GLN A 184 -59.14 83.35 22.50
CA GLN A 184 -60.57 83.64 22.28
C GLN A 184 -61.27 84.25 23.51
N ASP A 185 -60.95 83.82 24.72
CA ASP A 185 -61.50 84.36 25.98
C ASP A 185 -60.89 85.74 26.32
N GLY A 186 -59.67 86.01 25.86
CA GLY A 186 -59.07 87.35 25.89
C GLY A 186 -59.88 88.41 25.12
N LEU A 187 -60.72 88.01 24.16
CA LEU A 187 -61.61 88.93 23.43
C LEU A 187 -62.92 89.25 24.16
N LEU A 188 -63.25 88.56 25.27
CA LEU A 188 -64.47 88.82 26.05
C LEU A 188 -64.23 89.61 27.33
N ILE A 189 -62.98 89.77 27.78
CA ILE A 189 -62.64 90.56 28.98
C ILE A 189 -62.18 91.98 28.63
N ASP A 190 -61.80 92.24 27.37
CA ASP A 190 -61.25 93.55 26.92
C ASP A 190 -62.32 94.61 26.57
N SER A 191 -63.60 94.38 26.91
CA SER A 191 -64.68 95.36 26.64
C SER A 191 -65.14 96.17 27.86
N SER A 192 -64.45 96.10 29.00
CA SER A 192 -64.69 97.02 30.13
C SER A 192 -63.40 97.37 30.85
N ASP A 193 -62.62 98.29 30.28
CA ASP A 193 -62.28 99.57 30.92
C ASP A 193 -61.07 100.17 30.23
N HIS A 194 -61.37 101.13 29.35
CA HIS A 194 -60.40 102.04 28.77
C HIS A 194 -60.23 103.25 29.69
N VAL A 195 -59.03 103.84 29.61
CA VAL A 195 -58.60 105.19 30.07
C VAL A 195 -58.11 105.20 31.52
N THR A 196 -56.82 105.35 31.84
CA THR A 196 -55.89 106.49 31.63
C THR A 196 -54.44 105.98 31.77
N ALA A 197 -53.53 106.08 30.78
CA ALA A 197 -52.67 107.24 30.49
C ALA A 197 -52.14 107.99 31.73
N ASP A 198 -50.92 107.68 32.20
CA ASP A 198 -49.75 108.59 32.11
C ASP A 198 -48.58 108.20 33.05
N LEU A 199 -47.37 108.35 32.48
CA LEU A 199 -46.12 108.85 33.08
C LEU A 199 -45.33 108.02 34.12
N GLU A 200 -44.03 107.81 33.77
CA GLU A 200 -42.81 108.05 34.58
C GLU A 200 -42.70 107.35 35.97
N GLU A 201 -41.57 106.87 36.50
CA GLU A 201 -40.13 106.95 36.26
C GLU A 201 -39.47 106.10 37.39
N THR A 202 -38.17 105.81 37.27
CA THR A 202 -37.22 105.44 38.35
C THR A 202 -37.25 103.99 38.90
N MET A 203 -36.11 103.28 38.80
CA MET A 203 -35.18 102.95 39.91
C MET A 203 -35.66 101.74 40.74
N ASP A 204 -34.85 100.82 41.25
CA ASP A 204 -33.41 100.59 41.29
C ASP A 204 -33.24 99.10 41.71
N VAL A 205 -32.01 98.63 41.59
CA VAL A 205 -31.43 97.33 41.91
C VAL A 205 -31.83 96.74 43.28
N SER A 206 -32.27 95.48 43.29
CA SER A 206 -31.71 94.31 44.02
C SER A 206 -32.67 93.12 43.99
#